data_AF-A0A256ZRZ7-F1
#
_entry.id   AF-A0A256ZRZ7-F1
#
_cell.length_a   1.000
_cell.length_b   1.000
_cell.length_c   1.000
_cell.angle_alpha   90.00
_cell.angle_beta   90.00
_cell.angle_gamma   90.00
#
_symmetry.space_group_name_H-M   'P 1'
#
loop_
_entity.id
_entity.type
_entity.pdbx_description
1 polymer ?
#
loop_
_entity_poly.entity_id
_entity_poly.type
_entity_poly.pdbx_seq_one_letter_code
_entity_poly.pdbx_strand_id
1 'polypeptide(L)'
;MVEPEKAVWVEIRNVVGALKDIASTIASHEGNIVHIEQLGSGETVHLYLEITGACDLDKLVEEIDCLEVTVKTSTVPTFYQIYGKRVIVVGGGAQVSEVATGAISEADRHNIRGEKISVDTIPLVGEAEIAEAVRAVARLQRAKVLILAGSLMGGEIKKAAQEIQEQGIKVVSLKMAGSVPDIADLVVSDPIQAGVMAVMSIADTASFSIDKQKGKTY
;
A
#
# COMPACT_ATOMS: atom_id res chain seq x y z
N MET A 1 -3.86 12.82 9.24
CA MET A 1 -4.17 13.49 7.96
C MET A 1 -5.57 13.07 7.56
N VAL A 2 -6.40 14.00 7.11
CA VAL A 2 -7.72 13.67 6.56
C VAL A 2 -7.46 13.02 5.20
N GLU A 3 -7.94 11.79 5.02
CA GLU A 3 -7.83 11.12 3.72
C GLU A 3 -8.77 11.80 2.72
N PRO A 4 -8.32 12.05 1.47
CA PRO A 4 -9.16 12.70 0.48
C PRO A 4 -10.35 11.81 0.09
N GLU A 5 -11.52 12.43 -0.08
CA GLU A 5 -12.75 11.71 -0.47
C GLU A 5 -12.84 11.45 -1.98
N LYS A 6 -12.05 12.15 -2.80
CA LYS A 6 -12.03 12.02 -4.25
C LYS A 6 -10.61 12.24 -4.78
N ALA A 7 -10.34 11.66 -5.95
CA ALA A 7 -9.12 11.86 -6.71
C ALA A 7 -9.43 12.52 -8.06
N VAL A 8 -8.46 13.23 -8.61
CA VAL A 8 -8.52 13.83 -9.95
C VAL A 8 -7.78 12.91 -10.90
N TRP A 9 -8.47 12.50 -11.97
CA TRP A 9 -7.93 11.73 -13.08
C TRP A 9 -7.90 12.61 -14.32
N VAL A 10 -6.70 12.97 -14.76
CA VAL A 10 -6.49 13.91 -15.86
C VAL A 10 -5.62 13.30 -16.94
N GLU A 11 -6.08 13.35 -18.18
CA GLU A 11 -5.26 13.09 -19.36
C GLU A 11 -4.60 14.41 -19.79
N ILE A 12 -3.27 14.41 -19.89
CA ILE A 12 -2.47 15.57 -20.29
C ILE A 12 -1.56 15.25 -21.46
N ARG A 13 -1.20 16.27 -22.23
CA ARG A 13 -0.12 16.20 -23.22
C ARG A 13 1.20 15.96 -22.51
N ASN A 14 1.99 15.02 -23.02
CA ASN A 14 3.29 14.65 -22.48
C ASN A 14 4.38 15.61 -22.98
N VAL A 15 4.33 16.84 -22.48
CA VAL A 15 5.25 17.92 -22.84
C VAL A 15 5.91 18.52 -21.60
N VAL A 16 7.07 19.15 -21.79
CA VAL A 16 7.80 19.83 -20.71
C VAL A 16 6.90 20.89 -20.08
N GLY A 17 6.74 20.81 -18.75
CA GLY A 17 5.94 21.77 -17.99
C GLY A 17 4.50 21.32 -17.71
N ALA A 18 3.99 20.27 -18.35
CA ALA A 18 2.59 19.87 -18.17
C ALA A 18 2.24 19.57 -16.69
N LEU A 19 3.06 18.77 -15.99
CA LEU A 19 2.86 18.54 -14.54
C LEU A 19 3.02 19.81 -13.70
N LYS A 20 3.91 20.73 -14.09
CA LYS A 20 4.10 22.01 -13.38
C LYS A 20 2.82 22.85 -13.47
N ASP A 21 2.17 22.91 -14.62
CA ASP A 21 0.96 23.70 -14.81
C ASP A 21 -0.20 23.13 -13.98
N ILE A 22 -0.35 21.79 -13.98
CA ILE A 22 -1.30 21.09 -13.10
C ILE A 22 -1.01 21.40 -11.63
N ALA A 23 0.24 21.23 -11.18
CA ALA A 23 0.62 21.47 -9.78
C ALA A 23 0.47 22.93 -9.36
N SER A 24 0.74 23.88 -10.27
CA SER A 24 0.57 25.32 -10.01
C SER A 24 -0.90 25.69 -9.81
N THR A 25 -1.79 25.06 -10.59
CA THR A 25 -3.24 25.22 -10.46
C THR A 25 -3.74 24.61 -9.15
N ILE A 26 -3.25 23.42 -8.77
CA ILE A 26 -3.60 22.83 -7.47
C ILE A 26 -3.16 23.76 -6.32
N ALA A 27 -1.96 24.34 -6.41
CA ALA A 27 -1.45 25.25 -5.40
C ALA A 27 -2.22 26.58 -5.30
N SER A 28 -2.73 27.13 -6.41
CA SER A 28 -3.54 28.36 -6.40
C SER A 28 -4.90 28.17 -5.71
N HIS A 29 -5.38 26.93 -5.61
CA HIS A 29 -6.58 26.55 -4.86
C HIS A 29 -6.27 26.07 -3.43
N GLU A 30 -5.05 26.32 -2.93
CA GLU A 30 -4.57 25.85 -1.61
C GLU A 30 -4.64 24.32 -1.45
N GLY A 31 -4.66 23.59 -2.57
CA GLY A 31 -4.65 22.13 -2.59
C GLY A 31 -3.26 21.57 -2.28
N ASN A 32 -3.24 20.52 -1.46
CA ASN A 32 -2.05 19.75 -1.13
C ASN A 32 -2.14 18.34 -1.73
N ILE A 33 -1.22 18.01 -2.63
CA ILE A 33 -1.14 16.69 -3.26
C ILE A 33 -0.60 15.69 -2.22
N VAL A 34 -1.41 14.68 -1.89
CA VAL A 34 -1.01 13.60 -0.98
C VAL A 34 -0.55 12.36 -1.72
N HIS A 35 -0.99 12.17 -2.96
CA HIS A 35 -0.50 11.11 -3.83
C HIS A 35 -0.59 11.53 -5.30
N ILE A 36 0.39 11.09 -6.09
CA ILE A 36 0.42 11.27 -7.53
C ILE A 36 0.98 10.02 -8.20
N GLU A 37 0.36 9.61 -9.30
CA GLU A 37 0.86 8.55 -10.19
C GLU A 37 0.66 8.96 -11.65
N GLN A 38 1.66 8.69 -12.50
CA GLN A 38 1.57 8.89 -13.94
C GLN A 38 1.47 7.54 -14.65
N LEU A 39 0.50 7.41 -15.54
CA LEU A 39 0.29 6.20 -16.34
C LEU A 39 0.41 6.50 -17.84
N GLY A 40 1.07 5.58 -18.53
CA GLY A 40 1.24 5.60 -19.98
C GLY A 40 2.55 6.24 -20.44
N SER A 41 2.78 6.12 -21.75
CA SER A 41 3.93 6.68 -22.46
C SER A 41 3.48 7.05 -23.87
N GLY A 42 3.80 8.25 -24.35
CA GLY A 42 3.42 8.69 -25.68
C GLY A 42 3.21 10.20 -25.76
N GLU A 43 2.33 10.63 -26.66
CA GLU A 43 1.94 12.04 -26.82
C GLU A 43 1.05 12.54 -25.68
N THR A 44 0.28 11.65 -25.06
CA THR A 44 -0.51 11.91 -23.86
C THR A 44 -0.19 10.90 -22.77
N VAL A 45 -0.37 11.32 -21.52
CA VAL A 45 -0.24 10.49 -20.32
C VAL A 45 -1.39 10.83 -19.38
N HIS A 46 -1.70 9.91 -18.48
CA HIS A 46 -2.67 10.17 -17.43
C HIS A 46 -1.97 10.47 -16.11
N LEU A 47 -2.48 11.44 -15.37
CA LEU A 47 -2.14 11.66 -13.98
C LEU A 47 -3.32 11.28 -13.09
N TYR A 48 -3.01 10.50 -12.07
CA TYR A 48 -3.87 10.25 -10.93
C TYR A 48 -3.39 11.11 -9.76
N LEU A 49 -4.25 11.93 -9.19
CA LEU A 49 -3.91 12.89 -8.14
C LEU A 49 -4.90 12.76 -6.98
N GLU A 50 -4.41 12.48 -5.78
CA GLU A 50 -5.19 12.60 -4.56
C GLU A 50 -4.84 13.92 -3.88
N ILE A 51 -5.83 14.78 -3.64
CA ILE A 51 -5.65 16.17 -3.21
C ILE A 51 -6.46 16.44 -1.94
N THR A 52 -5.84 17.09 -0.97
CA THR A 52 -6.46 17.53 0.29
C THR A 52 -6.40 19.06 0.41
N GLY A 53 -7.25 19.67 1.23
CA GLY A 53 -7.18 21.11 1.55
C GLY A 53 -7.76 22.07 0.50
N ALA A 54 -8.02 21.62 -0.73
CA ALA A 54 -8.71 22.44 -1.73
C ALA A 54 -10.12 22.81 -1.25
N CYS A 55 -10.42 24.11 -1.19
CA CYS A 55 -11.70 24.62 -0.69
C CYS A 55 -12.88 24.21 -1.58
N ASP A 56 -12.66 24.17 -2.90
CA ASP A 56 -13.65 23.80 -3.91
C ASP A 56 -12.99 22.91 -4.97
N LEU A 57 -13.18 21.59 -4.83
CA LEU A 57 -12.59 20.61 -5.73
C LEU A 57 -13.20 20.68 -7.14
N ASP A 58 -14.49 21.00 -7.25
CA ASP A 58 -15.16 21.04 -8.56
C ASP A 58 -14.62 22.22 -9.38
N LYS A 59 -14.44 23.39 -8.75
CA LYS A 59 -13.81 24.54 -9.38
C LYS A 59 -12.35 24.29 -9.77
N LEU A 60 -11.58 23.59 -8.92
CA LEU A 60 -10.21 23.19 -9.24
C LEU A 60 -10.17 22.28 -10.48
N VAL A 61 -11.08 21.31 -10.56
CA VAL A 61 -11.19 20.40 -11.71
C VAL A 61 -11.57 21.14 -12.99
N GLU A 62 -12.51 22.08 -12.92
CA GLU A 62 -12.87 22.94 -14.06
C GLU A 62 -11.68 23.76 -14.56
N GLU A 63 -10.87 24.33 -13.64
CA GLU A 63 -9.70 25.12 -14.02
C GLU A 63 -8.58 24.25 -14.63
N ILE A 64 -8.36 23.05 -14.09
CA ILE A 64 -7.43 22.06 -14.67
C ILE A 64 -7.88 21.68 -16.09
N ASP A 65 -9.18 21.49 -16.32
CA ASP A 65 -9.73 21.12 -17.63
C ASP A 65 -9.53 22.22 -18.69
N CYS A 66 -9.40 23.48 -18.27
CA CYS A 66 -9.16 24.62 -19.15
C CYS A 66 -7.69 24.84 -19.53
N LEU A 67 -6.74 24.10 -18.95
CA LEU A 67 -5.32 24.26 -19.26
C LEU A 67 -4.99 23.76 -20.67
N GLU A 68 -4.09 24.44 -21.39
CA GLU A 68 -3.69 24.05 -22.74
C GLU A 68 -3.06 22.64 -22.82
N VAL A 69 -2.44 22.20 -21.72
CA VAL A 69 -1.83 20.87 -21.61
C VAL A 69 -2.85 19.77 -21.33
N THR A 70 -4.07 20.11 -20.89
CA THR A 70 -5.09 19.13 -20.53
C THR A 70 -5.86 18.68 -21.76
N VAL A 71 -6.10 17.37 -21.84
CA VAL A 71 -6.96 16.75 -22.86
C VAL A 71 -8.34 16.50 -22.28
N LYS A 72 -8.40 15.96 -21.06
CA LYS A 72 -9.66 15.66 -20.36
C LYS A 72 -9.42 15.49 -18.88
N THR A 73 -10.34 15.99 -18.06
CA THR A 73 -10.34 15.79 -16.61
C THR A 73 -11.59 15.05 -16.14
N SER A 74 -11.47 14.28 -15.07
CA SER A 74 -12.59 13.65 -14.39
C SER A 74 -12.28 13.42 -12.91
N THR A 75 -13.32 13.33 -12.09
CA THR A 75 -13.19 13.00 -10.68
C THR A 75 -13.53 11.53 -10.46
N VAL A 76 -12.66 10.81 -9.75
CA VAL A 76 -12.79 9.36 -9.50
C VAL A 76 -12.64 9.07 -8.00
N PRO A 77 -13.09 7.90 -7.52
CA PRO A 77 -12.81 7.47 -6.14
C PRO A 77 -11.30 7.33 -5.87
N THR A 78 -10.91 7.47 -4.60
CA THR A 78 -9.51 7.28 -4.21
C THR A 78 -9.09 5.81 -4.23
N PHE A 79 -7.79 5.51 -4.33
CA PHE A 79 -7.33 4.13 -4.23
C PHE A 79 -7.63 3.53 -2.87
N TYR A 80 -7.67 4.36 -1.82
CA TYR A 80 -8.09 3.92 -0.51
C TYR A 80 -9.59 3.56 -0.47
N GLN A 81 -10.47 4.33 -1.11
CA GLN A 81 -11.90 3.98 -1.18
C GLN A 81 -12.17 2.68 -1.95
N ILE A 82 -11.40 2.40 -3.00
CA ILE A 82 -11.60 1.19 -3.84
C ILE A 82 -10.86 -0.02 -3.29
N TYR A 83 -9.56 0.12 -3.02
CA TYR A 83 -8.68 -0.99 -2.64
C TYR A 83 -8.22 -0.96 -1.19
N GLY A 84 -8.44 0.15 -0.46
CA GLY A 84 -8.19 0.25 0.97
C GLY A 84 -6.75 0.00 1.40
N LYS A 85 -6.58 -0.56 2.58
CA LYS A 85 -5.25 -0.91 3.15
C LYS A 85 -4.69 -2.13 2.42
N ARG A 86 -3.37 -2.28 2.36
CA ARG A 86 -2.72 -3.42 1.68
C ARG A 86 -1.95 -4.30 2.65
N VAL A 87 -2.20 -5.60 2.54
CA VAL A 87 -1.34 -6.67 3.07
C VAL A 87 -0.39 -7.08 1.95
N ILE A 88 0.91 -7.09 2.21
CA ILE A 88 1.92 -7.57 1.26
C ILE A 88 2.47 -8.91 1.75
N VAL A 89 2.58 -9.90 0.85
CA VAL A 89 3.14 -11.22 1.17
C VAL A 89 4.34 -11.51 0.28
N VAL A 90 5.48 -11.82 0.89
CA VAL A 90 6.74 -12.12 0.19
C VAL A 90 7.34 -13.41 0.74
N GLY A 91 7.82 -14.28 -0.16
CA GLY A 91 8.60 -15.46 0.20
C GLY A 91 8.40 -16.66 -0.72
N GLY A 92 8.53 -17.88 -0.20
CA GLY A 92 8.43 -19.10 -0.99
C GLY A 92 7.01 -19.34 -1.51
N GLY A 93 6.85 -19.70 -2.79
CA GLY A 93 5.54 -19.74 -3.45
C GLY A 93 4.45 -20.58 -2.77
N ALA A 94 4.80 -21.73 -2.17
CA ALA A 94 3.84 -22.55 -1.42
C ALA A 94 3.33 -21.82 -0.17
N GLN A 95 4.24 -21.30 0.64
CA GLN A 95 3.89 -20.60 1.89
C GLN A 95 3.18 -19.27 1.62
N VAL A 96 3.59 -18.54 0.57
CA VAL A 96 2.89 -17.34 0.10
C VAL A 96 1.44 -17.64 -0.24
N SER A 97 1.17 -18.77 -0.90
CA SER A 97 -0.19 -19.17 -1.29
C SER A 97 -1.07 -19.53 -0.08
N GLU A 98 -0.51 -20.23 0.91
CA GLU A 98 -1.22 -20.57 2.15
C GLU A 98 -1.55 -19.32 2.98
N VAL A 99 -0.59 -18.41 3.12
CA VAL A 99 -0.80 -17.10 3.75
C VAL A 99 -1.87 -16.29 3.01
N ALA A 100 -1.78 -16.24 1.69
CA ALA A 100 -2.76 -15.53 0.86
C ALA A 100 -4.17 -16.07 1.08
N THR A 101 -4.34 -17.38 1.20
CA THR A 101 -5.65 -18.01 1.45
C THR A 101 -6.29 -17.50 2.74
N GLY A 102 -5.52 -17.45 3.84
CA GLY A 102 -6.01 -16.93 5.11
C GLY A 102 -6.28 -15.43 5.06
N ALA A 103 -5.38 -14.65 4.46
CA ALA A 103 -5.52 -13.20 4.34
C ALA A 103 -6.72 -12.82 3.47
N ILE A 104 -6.92 -13.45 2.31
CA ILE A 104 -8.07 -13.18 1.43
C ILE A 104 -9.38 -13.52 2.14
N SER A 105 -9.45 -14.68 2.81
CA SER A 105 -10.66 -15.09 3.53
C SER A 105 -11.05 -14.10 4.64
N GLU A 106 -10.07 -13.56 5.38
CA GLU A 106 -10.34 -12.56 6.40
C GLU A 106 -10.68 -11.20 5.79
N ALA A 107 -9.93 -10.77 4.77
CA ALA A 107 -10.17 -9.51 4.08
C ALA A 107 -11.58 -9.46 3.50
N ASP A 108 -12.07 -10.53 2.88
CA ASP A 108 -13.43 -10.61 2.34
C ASP A 108 -14.51 -10.36 3.41
N ARG A 109 -14.32 -10.89 4.62
CA ARG A 109 -15.25 -10.68 5.73
C ARG A 109 -15.33 -9.20 6.13
N HIS A 110 -14.20 -8.51 6.15
CA HIS A 110 -14.13 -7.08 6.42
C HIS A 110 -14.67 -6.25 5.23
N ASN A 111 -14.36 -6.68 4.01
CA ASN A 111 -14.69 -5.97 2.77
C ASN A 111 -16.19 -5.84 2.51
N ILE A 112 -16.96 -6.88 2.84
CA ILE A 112 -18.43 -6.89 2.73
C ILE A 112 -19.09 -5.93 3.75
N ARG A 113 -18.39 -5.61 4.85
CA ARG A 113 -18.90 -4.74 5.93
C ARG A 113 -18.51 -3.27 5.77
N GLY A 114 -17.85 -2.92 4.67
CA GLY A 114 -17.57 -1.52 4.27
C GLY A 114 -16.11 -1.11 4.37
N GLU A 115 -15.30 -1.75 5.23
CA GLU A 115 -13.84 -1.58 5.21
C GLU A 115 -13.26 -2.12 3.88
N LYS A 116 -12.06 -1.70 3.49
CA LYS A 116 -11.38 -2.24 2.29
C LYS A 116 -9.96 -2.65 2.64
N ILE A 117 -9.63 -3.90 2.33
CA ILE A 117 -8.30 -4.49 2.51
C ILE A 117 -8.01 -5.34 1.28
N SER A 118 -6.89 -5.06 0.60
CA SER A 118 -6.36 -5.90 -0.48
C SER A 118 -5.17 -6.73 -0.01
N VAL A 119 -4.94 -7.85 -0.70
CA VAL A 119 -3.82 -8.76 -0.43
C VAL A 119 -3.01 -8.89 -1.72
N ASP A 120 -1.76 -8.44 -1.66
CA ASP A 120 -0.86 -8.42 -2.80
C ASP A 120 0.30 -9.37 -2.49
N THR A 121 0.66 -10.24 -3.43
CA THR A 121 1.63 -11.31 -3.18
C THR A 121 2.69 -11.38 -4.26
N ILE A 122 3.93 -11.69 -3.90
CA ILE A 122 4.98 -12.01 -4.85
C ILE A 122 5.85 -13.17 -4.34
N PRO A 123 5.95 -14.28 -5.08
CA PRO A 123 6.86 -15.37 -4.71
C PRO A 123 8.30 -14.98 -5.08
N LEU A 124 9.19 -14.96 -4.08
CA LEU A 124 10.61 -14.63 -4.25
C LEU A 124 11.47 -15.57 -3.40
N VAL A 125 12.67 -15.86 -3.90
CA VAL A 125 13.72 -16.61 -3.19
C VAL A 125 15.05 -15.90 -3.37
N GLY A 126 15.98 -16.13 -2.45
CA GLY A 126 17.27 -15.43 -2.43
C GLY A 126 17.27 -14.28 -1.42
N GLU A 127 18.36 -14.16 -0.66
CA GLU A 127 18.46 -13.18 0.43
C GLU A 127 18.42 -11.74 -0.09
N ALA A 128 19.15 -11.45 -1.16
CA ALA A 128 19.24 -10.12 -1.75
C ALA A 128 17.91 -9.69 -2.39
N GLU A 129 17.30 -10.58 -3.17
CA GLU A 129 16.04 -10.35 -3.88
C GLU A 129 14.90 -10.10 -2.89
N ILE A 130 14.81 -10.91 -1.83
CA ILE A 130 13.81 -10.71 -0.78
C ILE A 130 14.10 -9.40 -0.04
N ALA A 131 15.34 -9.12 0.35
CA ALA A 131 15.68 -7.89 1.08
C ALA A 131 15.33 -6.62 0.27
N GLU A 132 15.57 -6.62 -1.04
CA GLU A 132 15.20 -5.51 -1.92
C GLU A 132 13.68 -5.35 -2.02
N ALA A 133 12.95 -6.45 -2.20
CA ALA A 133 11.49 -6.43 -2.23
C ALA A 133 10.90 -5.93 -0.90
N VAL A 134 11.45 -6.36 0.24
CA VAL A 134 11.06 -5.89 1.58
C VAL A 134 11.25 -4.37 1.70
N ARG A 135 12.40 -3.82 1.31
CA ARG A 135 12.62 -2.37 1.35
C ARG A 135 11.67 -1.61 0.42
N ALA A 136 11.30 -2.19 -0.70
CA ALA A 136 10.35 -1.59 -1.64
C ALA A 136 8.94 -1.44 -1.03
N VAL A 137 8.54 -2.28 -0.07
CA VAL A 137 7.22 -2.22 0.59
C VAL A 137 6.96 -0.86 1.22
N ALA A 138 7.97 -0.21 1.80
CA ALA A 138 7.82 1.10 2.42
C ALA A 138 7.40 2.21 1.42
N ARG A 139 7.64 2.00 0.13
CA ARG A 139 7.28 2.93 -0.95
C ARG A 139 5.95 2.54 -1.63
N LEU A 140 5.31 1.44 -1.21
CA LEU A 140 4.01 1.05 -1.72
C LEU A 140 2.91 1.86 -1.01
N GLN A 141 2.19 2.67 -1.79
CA GLN A 141 1.03 3.40 -1.29
C GLN A 141 0.05 2.43 -0.63
N ARG A 142 -0.49 2.80 0.54
CA ARG A 142 -1.48 2.05 1.34
C ARG A 142 -0.98 0.76 2.01
N ALA A 143 0.29 0.35 1.85
CA ALA A 143 0.84 -0.79 2.57
C ALA A 143 0.81 -0.53 4.09
N LYS A 144 0.32 -1.50 4.86
CA LYS A 144 0.24 -1.44 6.33
C LYS A 144 0.90 -2.61 7.03
N VAL A 145 0.98 -3.75 6.37
CA VAL A 145 1.59 -4.96 6.92
C VAL A 145 2.30 -5.75 5.82
N LEU A 146 3.47 -6.28 6.16
CA LEU A 146 4.23 -7.24 5.39
C LEU A 146 4.20 -8.60 6.10
N ILE A 147 3.99 -9.67 5.34
CA ILE A 147 4.11 -11.05 5.80
C ILE A 147 5.29 -11.71 5.09
N LEU A 148 6.27 -12.17 5.86
CA LEU A 148 7.42 -12.94 5.38
C LEU A 148 7.12 -14.44 5.51
N ALA A 149 6.88 -15.08 4.36
CA ALA A 149 6.44 -16.46 4.25
C ALA A 149 7.57 -17.37 3.74
N GLY A 150 8.38 -17.90 4.67
CA GLY A 150 9.60 -18.63 4.37
C GLY A 150 9.87 -19.80 5.32
N SER A 151 10.85 -20.63 4.98
CA SER A 151 11.39 -21.68 5.87
C SER A 151 12.72 -21.28 6.50
N LEU A 152 13.45 -20.34 5.89
CA LEU A 152 14.69 -19.74 6.39
C LEU A 152 14.81 -18.31 5.85
N MET A 153 14.82 -17.31 6.74
CA MET A 153 15.12 -15.92 6.37
C MET A 153 15.95 -15.24 7.46
N GLY A 154 16.97 -14.50 7.06
CA GLY A 154 17.90 -13.82 7.97
C GLY A 154 18.75 -12.79 7.22
N GLY A 155 19.89 -12.41 7.81
CA GLY A 155 20.87 -11.54 7.17
C GLY A 155 20.29 -10.19 6.74
N GLU A 156 20.42 -9.85 5.46
CA GLU A 156 19.91 -8.60 4.90
C GLU A 156 18.39 -8.49 4.93
N ILE A 157 17.65 -9.60 4.90
CA ILE A 157 16.18 -9.58 5.01
C ILE A 157 15.77 -9.03 6.39
N LYS A 158 16.49 -9.42 7.45
CA LYS A 158 16.24 -8.91 8.81
C LYS A 158 16.44 -7.40 8.87
N LYS A 159 17.53 -6.89 8.30
CA LYS A 159 17.82 -5.45 8.28
C LYS A 159 16.75 -4.68 7.52
N ALA A 160 16.39 -5.16 6.32
CA ALA A 160 15.31 -4.58 5.52
C ALA A 160 13.98 -4.55 6.27
N ALA A 161 13.65 -5.62 7.00
CA ALA A 161 12.42 -5.68 7.79
C ALA A 161 12.42 -4.64 8.93
N GLN A 162 13.54 -4.45 9.62
CA GLN A 162 13.67 -3.40 10.65
C GLN A 162 13.52 -1.99 10.05
N GLU A 163 14.15 -1.74 8.90
CA GLU A 163 14.08 -0.44 8.20
C GLU A 163 12.63 -0.04 7.82
N ILE A 164 11.77 -1.00 7.44
CA ILE A 164 10.37 -0.70 7.11
C ILE A 164 9.47 -0.62 8.35
N GLN A 165 9.82 -1.31 9.45
CA GLN A 165 9.13 -1.16 10.74
C GLN A 165 9.27 0.26 11.28
N GLU A 166 10.44 0.87 11.14
CA GLU A 166 10.69 2.27 11.49
C GLU A 166 9.81 3.25 10.68
N GLN A 167 9.37 2.83 9.49
CA GLN A 167 8.44 3.58 8.63
C GLN A 167 6.97 3.26 8.89
N GLY A 168 6.68 2.47 9.94
CA GLY A 168 5.33 2.15 10.40
C GLY A 168 4.68 0.96 9.70
N ILE A 169 5.43 0.16 8.93
CA ILE A 169 4.93 -1.10 8.35
C ILE A 169 5.09 -2.22 9.38
N LYS A 170 3.97 -2.87 9.74
CA LYS A 170 3.99 -4.04 10.63
C LYS A 170 4.62 -5.23 9.91
N VAL A 171 5.45 -6.02 10.60
CA VAL A 171 6.06 -7.22 10.04
C VAL A 171 5.55 -8.47 10.75
N VAL A 172 4.91 -9.36 10.00
CA VAL A 172 4.52 -10.71 10.44
C VAL A 172 5.49 -11.71 9.81
N SER A 173 5.98 -12.66 10.59
CA SER A 173 6.87 -13.71 10.11
C SER A 173 6.25 -15.08 10.37
N LEU A 174 6.38 -16.01 9.42
CA LEU A 174 6.14 -17.40 9.75
C LEU A 174 7.20 -17.91 10.72
N LYS A 175 6.85 -18.91 11.53
CA LYS A 175 7.84 -19.61 12.34
C LYS A 175 8.81 -20.36 11.43
N MET A 176 10.01 -19.81 11.28
CA MET A 176 11.02 -20.29 10.34
C MET A 176 12.42 -20.24 10.95
N ALA A 177 13.41 -20.83 10.29
CA ALA A 177 14.81 -20.69 10.67
C ALA A 177 15.36 -19.29 10.30
N GLY A 178 16.49 -18.92 10.90
CA GLY A 178 17.13 -17.62 10.66
C GLY A 178 16.68 -16.55 11.65
N SER A 179 17.04 -15.30 11.38
CA SER A 179 16.98 -14.20 12.34
C SER A 179 15.86 -13.18 12.09
N VAL A 180 15.03 -13.39 11.05
CA VAL A 180 13.83 -12.58 10.81
C VAL A 180 12.77 -12.74 11.91
N PRO A 181 12.44 -13.96 12.40
CA PRO A 181 11.44 -14.10 13.47
C PRO A 181 11.76 -13.31 14.74
N ASP A 182 13.04 -13.07 15.03
CA ASP A 182 13.49 -12.34 16.22
C ASP A 182 13.05 -10.86 16.25
N ILE A 183 12.76 -10.27 15.09
CA ILE A 183 12.39 -8.84 14.96
C ILE A 183 10.94 -8.63 14.55
N ALA A 184 10.24 -9.69 14.18
CA ALA A 184 8.88 -9.58 13.69
C ALA A 184 7.96 -9.08 14.81
N ASP A 185 6.97 -8.25 14.46
CA ASP A 185 5.95 -7.81 15.40
C ASP A 185 5.05 -8.98 15.83
N LEU A 186 4.93 -10.00 14.98
CA LEU A 186 4.21 -11.24 15.25
C LEU A 186 4.88 -12.43 14.55
N VAL A 187 5.02 -13.54 15.28
CA VAL A 187 5.48 -14.82 14.72
C VAL A 187 4.37 -15.86 14.81
N VAL A 188 4.01 -16.45 13.67
CA VAL A 188 2.90 -17.42 13.57
C VAL A 188 3.37 -18.69 12.86
N SER A 189 3.05 -19.85 13.43
CA SER A 189 3.48 -21.16 12.88
C SER A 189 2.60 -21.58 11.70
N ASP A 190 1.28 -21.41 11.82
CA ASP A 190 0.35 -21.74 10.74
C ASP A 190 0.28 -20.60 9.71
N PRO A 191 0.62 -20.85 8.43
CA PRO A 191 0.58 -19.81 7.41
C PRO A 191 -0.82 -19.27 7.15
N ILE A 192 -1.87 -20.08 7.22
CA ILE A 192 -3.25 -19.60 7.04
C ILE A 192 -3.60 -18.63 8.16
N GLN A 193 -3.35 -19.00 9.42
CA GLN A 193 -3.54 -18.12 10.57
C GLN A 193 -2.71 -16.84 10.48
N ALA A 194 -1.47 -16.90 9.96
CA ALA A 194 -0.64 -15.71 9.77
C ALA A 194 -1.33 -14.67 8.86
N GLY A 195 -1.93 -15.13 7.76
CA GLY A 195 -2.71 -14.29 6.86
C GLY A 195 -3.92 -13.64 7.54
N VAL A 196 -4.69 -14.44 8.29
CA VAL A 196 -5.85 -13.96 9.07
C VAL A 196 -5.44 -12.90 10.08
N MET A 197 -4.43 -13.19 10.91
CA MET A 197 -3.98 -12.28 11.96
C MET A 197 -3.37 -10.99 11.41
N ALA A 198 -2.71 -11.05 10.25
CA ALA A 198 -2.18 -9.86 9.59
C ALA A 198 -3.31 -8.92 9.15
N VAL A 199 -4.38 -9.43 8.54
CA VAL A 199 -5.56 -8.63 8.17
C VAL A 199 -6.23 -8.05 9.40
N MET A 200 -6.49 -8.87 10.42
CA MET A 200 -7.08 -8.41 11.68
C MET A 200 -6.23 -7.32 12.36
N SER A 201 -4.91 -7.30 12.14
CA SER A 201 -4.01 -6.30 12.73
C SER A 201 -4.13 -4.90 12.12
N ILE A 202 -4.70 -4.79 10.93
CA ILE A 202 -4.89 -3.53 10.20
C ILE A 202 -6.37 -3.18 10.03
N ALA A 203 -7.28 -4.10 10.34
CA ALA A 203 -8.71 -3.87 10.29
C ALA A 203 -9.19 -2.99 11.46
N ASP A 204 -9.90 -1.90 11.18
CA ASP A 204 -10.43 -0.99 12.21
C ASP A 204 -11.57 -1.62 13.00
N THR A 205 -12.22 -2.60 12.38
CA THR A 205 -13.37 -3.32 12.95
C THR A 205 -12.98 -4.51 13.83
N ALA A 206 -11.69 -4.87 13.88
CA ALA A 206 -11.18 -5.95 14.71
C ALA A 206 -10.70 -5.42 16.07
N SER A 207 -10.98 -6.16 17.15
CA SER A 207 -10.43 -5.87 18.49
C SER A 207 -8.97 -6.33 18.67
N PHE A 208 -8.44 -7.02 17.66
CA PHE A 208 -7.09 -7.55 17.64
C PHE A 208 -6.07 -6.42 17.45
N SER A 209 -5.03 -6.41 18.28
CA SER A 209 -3.92 -5.47 18.18
C SER A 209 -2.62 -6.24 18.25
N ILE A 210 -1.81 -6.11 17.20
CA ILE A 210 -0.48 -6.75 17.11
C ILE A 210 0.44 -6.29 18.24
N ASP A 211 0.33 -5.02 18.66
CA ASP A 211 1.16 -4.44 19.72
C ASP A 211 0.93 -5.15 21.05
N LYS A 212 -0.31 -5.63 21.30
CA LYS A 212 -0.65 -6.45 22.47
C LYS A 212 -0.15 -7.90 22.38
N GLN A 213 0.28 -8.35 21.20
CA GLN A 213 0.78 -9.70 20.94
C GLN A 213 2.28 -9.75 20.64
N LYS A 214 2.98 -8.61 20.70
CA LYS A 214 4.41 -8.52 20.40
C LYS A 214 5.23 -9.49 21.27
N GLY A 215 6.08 -10.29 20.63
CA GLY A 215 6.92 -11.30 21.29
C GLY A 215 6.22 -12.63 21.62
N LYS A 216 4.94 -12.82 21.24
CA LYS A 216 4.26 -14.12 21.37
C LYS A 216 4.41 -14.93 20.08
N THR A 217 4.46 -16.25 20.23
CA THR A 217 4.45 -17.22 19.12
C THR A 217 3.16 -18.01 19.16
N TYR A 218 2.51 -18.13 18.01
CA TYR A 218 1.28 -18.89 17.81
C TYR A 218 1.52 -20.12 16.94
#